data_AF-A0A923PT47-F1
#
_entry.id   AF-A0A923PT47-F1
#
_cell.length_a   1.000
_cell.length_b   1.000
_cell.length_c   1.000
_cell.angle_alpha   90.00
_cell.angle_beta   90.00
_cell.angle_gamma   90.00
#
_symmetry.space_group_name_H-M   'P 1'
#
loop_
_entity.id
_entity.type
_entity.pdbx_description
1 polymer ?
#
loop_
_entity_poly.entity_id
_entity_poly.type
_entity_poly.pdbx_seq_one_letter_code
_entity_poly.pdbx_strand_id
1 'polypeptide(L)'
;MLAAVKVRPERLAGRFAQGEVADAFLAAQVEFFCRRAQVSPPRWTRDPIYVLDEPWFSVPGARLRAHLLLDTPTEFRNRNVFTTPELELNIRRGRPLVSLTVKREKARLRQKRFRERRAAVE
;
A
#
# COMPACT_ATOMS: atom_id res chain seq x y z
N MET A 1 -16.79 -1.57 -8.82
CA MET A 1 -15.35 -1.60 -8.51
C MET A 1 -15.09 -0.57 -7.42
N LEU A 2 -14.46 -0.93 -6.30
CA LEU A 2 -14.11 0.05 -5.25
C LEU A 2 -13.07 1.02 -5.80
N ALA A 3 -13.15 2.31 -5.46
CA ALA A 3 -12.20 3.32 -5.93
C ALA A 3 -11.01 3.41 -4.97
N ALA A 4 -9.79 3.40 -5.50
CA ALA A 4 -8.58 3.70 -4.73
C ALA A 4 -8.62 5.13 -4.17
N VAL A 5 -7.85 5.40 -3.11
CA VAL A 5 -7.70 6.74 -2.52
C VAL A 5 -7.28 7.71 -3.61
N LYS A 6 -8.12 8.73 -3.87
CA LYS A 6 -7.94 9.65 -5.00
C LYS A 6 -6.94 10.78 -4.72
N VAL A 7 -6.58 10.99 -3.46
CA VAL A 7 -5.70 12.09 -3.05
C VAL A 7 -4.32 11.91 -3.66
N ARG A 8 -3.85 12.93 -4.37
CA ARG A 8 -2.47 13.02 -4.89
C ARG A 8 -1.57 13.48 -3.74
N PRO A 9 -0.50 12.75 -3.41
CA PRO A 9 0.46 13.19 -2.40
C PRO A 9 1.26 14.41 -2.88
N GLU A 10 1.78 15.20 -1.94
CA GLU A 10 2.75 16.26 -2.25
C GLU A 10 4.01 15.65 -2.85
N ARG A 11 4.60 16.35 -3.84
CA ARG A 11 5.83 15.89 -4.48
C ARG A 11 7.03 16.01 -3.56
N LEU A 12 7.88 14.99 -3.62
CA LEU A 12 9.17 14.92 -2.93
C LEU A 12 10.32 15.39 -3.81
N ALA A 13 10.12 15.50 -5.13
CA ALA A 13 11.08 16.12 -6.04
C ALA A 13 11.58 17.47 -5.52
N GLY A 14 12.91 17.68 -5.57
CA GLY A 14 13.56 18.88 -5.04
C GLY A 14 13.63 18.99 -3.51
N ARG A 15 12.99 18.10 -2.73
CA ARG A 15 13.10 18.10 -1.26
C ARG A 15 14.36 17.39 -0.75
N PHE A 16 14.86 16.41 -1.51
CA PHE A 16 16.12 15.70 -1.24
C PHE A 16 16.66 15.03 -2.53
N ALA A 17 17.90 14.53 -2.49
CA ALA A 17 18.65 14.04 -3.65
C ALA A 17 17.95 12.93 -4.48
N GLN A 18 17.05 12.16 -3.87
CA GLN A 18 16.29 11.07 -4.53
C GLN A 18 14.78 11.31 -4.49
N GLY A 19 14.36 12.58 -4.37
CA GLY A 19 12.95 12.94 -4.27
C GLY A 19 12.11 12.49 -5.48
N GLU A 20 12.66 12.62 -6.68
CA GLU A 20 11.99 12.17 -7.92
C GLU A 20 11.87 10.66 -8.00
N VAL A 21 12.90 9.94 -7.57
CA VAL A 21 12.89 8.47 -7.46
C VAL A 21 11.80 8.04 -6.47
N ALA A 22 11.69 8.70 -5.32
CA ALA A 22 10.67 8.41 -4.33
C ALA A 22 9.25 8.68 -4.86
N ASP A 23 9.05 9.77 -5.61
CA ASP A 23 7.79 10.07 -6.28
C ASP A 23 7.40 8.96 -7.28
N ALA A 24 8.33 8.58 -8.16
CA ALA A 24 8.13 7.54 -9.18
C ALA A 24 7.86 6.16 -8.54
N PHE A 25 8.65 5.81 -7.53
CA PHE A 25 8.48 4.58 -6.74
C PHE A 25 7.10 4.55 -6.06
N LEU A 26 6.67 5.64 -5.44
CA LEU A 26 5.35 5.71 -4.78
C LEU A 26 4.21 5.50 -5.79
N ALA A 27 4.29 6.13 -6.96
CA ALA A 27 3.29 5.95 -8.02
C ALA A 27 3.27 4.50 -8.55
N ALA A 28 4.43 3.90 -8.79
CA ALA A 28 4.57 2.50 -9.19
C ALA A 28 3.97 1.56 -8.14
N GLN A 29 4.28 1.80 -6.87
CA GLN A 29 3.86 0.97 -5.76
C GLN A 29 2.34 1.02 -5.55
N VAL A 30 1.72 2.20 -5.67
CA VAL A 30 0.26 2.36 -5.63
C VAL A 30 -0.39 1.63 -6.79
N GLU A 31 0.14 1.73 -8.01
CA GLU A 31 -0.38 1.00 -9.16
C GLU A 31 -0.29 -0.52 -8.92
N PHE A 32 0.86 -1.01 -8.48
CA PHE A 32 1.09 -2.43 -8.18
C PHE A 32 0.07 -2.98 -7.16
N PHE A 33 -0.18 -2.25 -6.07
CA PHE A 33 -1.17 -2.66 -5.08
C PHE A 33 -2.60 -2.63 -5.61
N CYS A 34 -2.95 -1.62 -6.42
CA CYS A 34 -4.28 -1.54 -7.02
C CYS A 34 -4.51 -2.73 -7.97
N ARG A 35 -3.50 -3.11 -8.77
CA ARG A 35 -3.54 -4.28 -9.65
C ARG A 35 -3.72 -5.57 -8.86
N ARG A 36 -2.93 -5.79 -7.81
CA ARG A 36 -3.07 -6.96 -6.91
C ARG A 36 -4.44 -7.02 -6.22
N ALA A 37 -5.00 -5.87 -5.85
CA ALA A 37 -6.31 -5.77 -5.21
C ALA A 37 -7.49 -5.76 -6.20
N GLN A 38 -7.25 -5.89 -7.51
CA GLN A 38 -8.27 -5.81 -8.56
C GLN A 38 -9.10 -4.51 -8.52
N VAL A 39 -8.44 -3.40 -8.20
CA VAL A 39 -9.00 -2.05 -8.13
C VAL A 39 -8.35 -1.16 -9.18
N SER A 40 -9.09 -0.22 -9.76
CA SER A 40 -8.51 0.75 -10.68
C SER A 40 -7.52 1.69 -9.95
N PRO A 41 -6.28 1.84 -10.45
CA PRO A 41 -5.33 2.79 -9.89
C PRO A 41 -5.84 4.24 -9.96
N PRO A 42 -5.48 5.11 -9.00
CA PRO A 42 -5.79 6.53 -9.07
C PRO A 42 -5.22 7.17 -10.34
N ARG A 43 -5.95 8.11 -10.97
CA ARG A 43 -5.51 8.76 -12.22
C ARG A 43 -4.14 9.41 -12.10
N TRP A 44 -3.82 9.97 -10.92
CA TRP A 44 -2.56 10.66 -10.71
C TRP A 44 -1.34 9.77 -10.87
N THR A 45 -1.44 8.45 -10.63
CA THR A 45 -0.26 7.56 -10.74
C THR A 45 0.24 7.48 -12.18
N ARG A 46 -0.61 7.74 -13.17
CA ARG A 46 -0.30 7.70 -14.61
C ARG A 46 0.25 9.03 -15.15
N ASP A 47 0.40 10.03 -14.29
CA ASP A 47 0.92 11.33 -14.71
C ASP A 47 2.41 11.19 -15.09
N PRO A 48 2.84 11.71 -16.26
CA PRO A 48 4.22 11.61 -16.72
C PRO A 48 5.27 12.13 -15.73
N ILE A 49 4.89 13.02 -14.80
CA ILE A 49 5.78 13.52 -13.74
C ILE A 49 6.32 12.42 -12.79
N TYR A 50 5.73 11.22 -12.83
CA TYR A 50 6.15 10.04 -12.04
C TYR A 50 6.92 9.01 -12.87
N VAL A 51 7.37 9.37 -14.07
CA VAL A 51 8.27 8.57 -14.91
C VAL A 51 9.64 9.23 -14.84
N LEU A 52 10.67 8.48 -14.47
CA LEU A 52 12.04 9.00 -14.47
C LEU A 52 12.58 9.08 -15.89
N ASP A 53 13.35 10.12 -16.19
CA ASP A 53 14.04 10.26 -17.48
C ASP A 53 15.12 9.18 -17.65
N GLU A 54 15.86 8.91 -16.57
CA GLU A 54 16.94 7.92 -16.53
C GLU A 54 16.56 6.71 -15.64
N PRO A 55 16.97 5.48 -16.01
CA PRO A 55 16.69 4.28 -15.24
C PRO A 55 17.40 4.28 -13.89
N TRP A 56 16.61 4.16 -12.82
CA TRP A 56 17.11 4.02 -11.45
C TRP A 56 17.10 2.55 -11.01
N PHE A 57 18.18 2.11 -10.36
CA PHE A 57 18.35 0.75 -9.85
C PHE A 57 18.60 0.77 -8.34
N SER A 58 17.88 -0.07 -7.59
CA SER A 58 18.02 -0.12 -6.13
C SER A 58 19.32 -0.75 -5.63
N VAL A 59 20.03 -1.52 -6.47
CA VAL A 59 21.30 -2.17 -6.12
C VAL A 59 22.44 -1.72 -7.04
N PRO A 60 23.67 -1.55 -6.49
CA PRO A 60 24.83 -1.26 -7.31
C PRO A 60 25.34 -2.51 -8.06
N GLY A 61 25.89 -2.31 -9.27
CA GLY A 61 26.60 -3.35 -10.02
C GLY A 61 25.84 -3.92 -11.23
N ALA A 62 26.52 -4.01 -12.38
CA ALA A 62 25.92 -4.36 -13.67
C ALA A 62 25.25 -5.75 -13.71
N ARG A 63 25.84 -6.76 -13.05
CA ARG A 63 25.28 -8.12 -13.01
C ARG A 63 23.94 -8.17 -12.26
N LEU A 64 23.83 -7.45 -11.14
CA LEU A 64 22.60 -7.38 -10.36
C LEU A 64 21.51 -6.57 -11.07
N ARG A 65 21.88 -5.57 -11.87
CA ARG A 65 20.92 -4.83 -12.71
C ARG A 65 20.21 -5.75 -13.71
N ALA A 66 20.90 -6.75 -14.27
CA ALA A 66 20.28 -7.70 -15.20
C ALA A 66 19.14 -8.49 -14.53
N HIS A 67 19.32 -8.90 -13.27
CA HIS A 67 18.24 -9.53 -12.49
C HIS A 67 17.07 -8.57 -12.25
N LEU A 68 17.35 -7.32 -11.87
CA LEU A 68 16.29 -6.32 -11.69
C LEU A 68 15.51 -6.05 -12.97
N LEU A 69 16.15 -6.02 -14.15
CA LEU A 69 15.45 -5.86 -15.42
C LEU A 69 14.44 -6.98 -15.69
N LEU A 70 14.72 -8.19 -15.22
CA LEU A 70 13.86 -9.35 -15.40
C LEU A 70 12.73 -9.37 -14.36
N ASP A 71 13.08 -9.21 -13.08
CA ASP A 71 12.17 -9.47 -11.95
C ASP A 71 11.29 -8.26 -11.58
N THR A 72 11.68 -7.05 -11.97
CA THR A 72 10.93 -5.83 -11.65
C THR A 72 9.52 -5.89 -12.28
N PRO A 73 8.44 -5.71 -11.49
CA PRO A 73 7.08 -5.67 -12.01
C PRO A 73 6.86 -4.55 -13.03
N THR A 74 5.91 -4.74 -13.94
CA THR A 74 5.65 -3.81 -15.05
C THR A 74 5.31 -2.39 -14.57
N GLU A 75 4.64 -2.27 -13.42
CA GLU A 75 4.25 -0.97 -12.83
C GLU A 75 5.47 -0.11 -12.47
N PHE A 76 6.57 -0.74 -12.08
CA PHE A 76 7.84 -0.08 -11.78
C PHE A 76 8.67 0.14 -13.06
N ARG A 77 8.72 -0.89 -13.92
CA ARG A 77 9.44 -0.85 -15.20
C ARG A 77 8.99 0.29 -16.10
N ASN A 78 7.68 0.53 -16.20
CA ASN A 78 7.11 1.61 -17.00
C ASN A 78 7.47 3.03 -16.49
N ARG A 79 8.06 3.13 -15.30
CA ARG A 79 8.50 4.39 -14.66
C ARG A 79 10.01 4.50 -14.54
N ASN A 80 10.76 3.62 -15.20
CA ASN A 80 12.22 3.56 -15.12
C ASN A 80 12.73 3.32 -13.69
N VAL A 81 11.93 2.64 -12.85
CA VAL A 81 12.29 2.25 -11.48
C VAL A 81 12.53 0.74 -11.48
N PHE A 82 13.76 0.31 -11.20
CA PHE A 82 14.15 -1.10 -11.19
C PHE A 82 14.52 -1.52 -9.78
N THR A 83 13.69 -2.36 -9.19
CA THR A 83 13.79 -2.75 -7.79
C THR A 83 13.07 -4.07 -7.54
N THR A 84 13.52 -4.81 -6.54
CA THR A 84 12.78 -5.95 -6.03
C THR A 84 11.61 -5.41 -5.20
N PRO A 85 10.36 -5.82 -5.46
CA PRO A 85 9.23 -5.37 -4.66
C PRO A 85 9.35 -5.93 -3.23
N GLU A 86 9.97 -5.15 -2.33
CA GLU A 86 10.19 -5.55 -0.93
C GLU A 86 8.89 -5.66 -0.13
N LEU A 87 7.85 -4.91 -0.52
CA LEU A 87 6.56 -4.93 0.16
C LEU A 87 5.54 -5.85 -0.52
N GLU A 88 5.47 -7.08 -0.03
CA GLU A 88 4.26 -7.87 -0.15
C GLU A 88 3.22 -7.39 0.87
N LEU A 89 2.34 -6.45 0.47
CA LEU A 89 1.19 -6.09 1.29
C LEU A 89 0.19 -7.24 1.32
N ASN A 90 0.27 -8.03 2.39
CA ASN A 90 -0.82 -8.89 2.82
C ASN A 90 -1.93 -8.02 3.43
N ILE A 91 -2.79 -7.47 2.58
CA ILE A 91 -3.96 -6.69 3.00
C ILE A 91 -4.95 -7.66 3.66
N ARG A 92 -4.76 -7.91 4.96
CA ARG A 92 -5.78 -8.57 5.76
C ARG A 92 -6.98 -7.65 5.79
N ARG A 93 -8.17 -8.16 5.49
CA ARG A 93 -9.41 -7.41 5.69
C ARG A 93 -9.39 -6.86 7.12
N GLY A 94 -9.36 -5.54 7.26
CA GLY A 94 -9.38 -4.90 8.57
C GLY A 94 -10.60 -5.37 9.37
N ARG A 95 -10.56 -5.20 10.69
CA ARG A 95 -11.74 -5.46 11.53
C ARG A 95 -12.93 -4.69 10.92
N PRO A 96 -14.05 -5.35 10.59
CA PRO A 96 -15.21 -4.67 10.03
C PRO A 96 -15.59 -3.47 10.89
N LEU A 97 -15.98 -2.37 10.25
CA LEU A 97 -16.53 -1.22 10.96
C LEU A 97 -17.83 -1.65 11.63
N VAL A 98 -17.77 -1.83 12.96
CA VAL A 98 -18.94 -2.18 13.78
C VAL A 98 -19.54 -0.89 14.33
N SER A 99 -20.85 -0.70 14.13
CA SER A 99 -21.57 0.46 14.66
C SER A 99 -21.43 0.58 16.18
N LEU A 100 -21.56 1.80 16.70
CA LEU A 100 -21.54 2.04 18.16
C LEU A 100 -22.63 1.23 18.89
N THR A 101 -23.80 1.06 18.27
CA THR A 101 -24.90 0.26 18.82
C THR A 101 -24.51 -1.20 19.00
N VAL A 102 -23.91 -1.82 17.98
CA VAL A 102 -23.46 -3.22 18.05
C VAL A 102 -22.29 -3.38 19.04
N LYS A 103 -21.41 -2.39 19.17
CA LYS A 103 -20.35 -2.38 20.21
C LYS A 103 -20.94 -2.34 21.62
N ARG A 104 -21.92 -1.46 21.86
CA ARG A 104 -22.61 -1.32 23.16
C ARG A 104 -23.34 -2.61 23.53
N GLU A 105 -24.04 -3.21 22.57
CA GLU A 105 -24.77 -4.46 22.82
C GLU A 105 -23.83 -5.62 23.15
N LYS A 106 -22.71 -5.75 22.42
CA LYS A 106 -21.67 -6.73 22.78
C LYS A 106 -21.09 -6.49 24.16
N ALA A 107 -20.89 -5.23 24.57
CA ALA A 107 -20.40 -4.91 25.91
C ALA A 107 -21.43 -5.26 27.00
N ARG A 108 -22.71 -4.97 26.77
CA ARG A 108 -23.83 -5.33 27.66
C ARG A 108 -23.89 -6.84 27.89
N LEU A 109 -23.87 -7.62 26.81
CA LEU A 109 -23.88 -9.09 26.89
C LEU A 109 -22.65 -9.66 27.61
N ARG A 110 -21.47 -9.05 27.42
CA ARG A 110 -20.25 -9.44 28.14
C ARG A 110 -20.37 -9.18 29.64
N GLN A 111 -20.89 -8.02 30.05
CA GLN A 111 -21.12 -7.71 31.46
C GLN A 111 -22.16 -8.65 32.09
N LYS A 112 -23.25 -8.93 31.38
CA LYS A 112 -24.27 -9.90 31.83
C LYS A 112 -23.64 -11.27 32.13
N ARG A 113 -22.88 -11.83 31.16
CA ARG A 113 -22.17 -13.11 31.33
C ARG A 113 -21.11 -13.09 32.43
N PHE A 114 -20.50 -11.93 32.70
CA PHE A 114 -19.54 -11.81 33.80
C PHE A 114 -20.25 -11.85 35.16
N ARG A 115 -21.37 -11.13 35.30
CA ARG A 115 -22.20 -11.13 36.51
C ARG A 115 -22.80 -12.51 36.79
N GLU A 116 -23.32 -13.17 35.76
CA GLU A 116 -23.84 -14.54 35.87
C GLU A 116 -22.76 -15.54 36.33
N ARG A 117 -21.56 -15.46 35.76
CA ARG A 117 -20.42 -16.31 36.21
C ARG A 117 -19.98 -16.01 37.64
N ARG A 118 -19.97 -14.74 38.04
CA ARG A 118 -19.68 -14.32 39.41
C ARG A 118 -20.70 -14.89 40.40
N ALA A 119 -21.99 -14.75 40.09
CA ALA A 119 -23.08 -15.23 40.94
C ALA A 119 -23.24 -16.76 40.98
N ALA A 120 -22.62 -17.49 40.04
CA ALA A 120 -22.59 -18.95 40.03
C ALA A 120 -21.38 -19.55 40.77
N VAL A 121 -20.42 -18.70 41.18
CA VAL A 121 -19.21 -19.09 41.92
C VAL A 121 -19.28 -18.67 43.40
N GLU A 122 -20.16 -17.73 43.72
CA GLU A 122 -20.62 -17.36 45.08
C GLU A 122 -21.75 -18.29 45.53
#